data_AF-A0AAU7TCQ7-F1
#
_entry.id   AF-A0AAU7TCQ7-F1
#
_cell.length_a   1.000
_cell.length_b   1.000
_cell.length_c   1.000
_cell.angle_alpha   90.00
_cell.angle_beta   90.00
_cell.angle_gamma   90.00
#
_symmetry.space_group_name_H-M   'P 1'
#
loop_
_entity.id
_entity.type
_entity.pdbx_description
1 polymer ?
#
loop_
_entity_poly.entity_id
_entity_poly.type
_entity_poly.pdbx_seq_one_letter_code
_entity_poly.pdbx_strand_id
1 'polypeptide(L)'
;MSTHHVAGGSERFFADVQSCYERFTDDPVQGGLPAADDVPDGSAELERSGRFGSVECRRFVWEQEYSRSEYLELLSSYSGHRALTTERRDGLYDCIGAFINRAGGSITKRYLNQLSVGISFTKPLHTAPRDGENIRAGREITRRLSGLT
;
A
#
# COMPACT_ATOMS: atom_id res chain seq x y z
N MET A 1 3.19 5.25 1.55
CA MET A 1 2.41 4.05 1.22
C MET A 1 2.23 4.02 -0.29
N SER A 2 2.35 2.85 -0.91
CA SER A 2 2.09 2.64 -2.34
C SER A 2 1.19 1.42 -2.52
N THR A 3 0.49 1.37 -3.66
CA THR A 3 -0.36 0.25 -4.08
C THR A 3 0.07 -0.16 -5.47
N HIS A 4 0.28 -1.45 -5.67
CA HIS A 4 0.72 -2.06 -6.93
C HIS A 4 -0.31 -3.07 -7.42
N HIS A 5 -0.52 -3.11 -8.73
CA HIS A 5 -1.24 -4.20 -9.39
C HIS A 5 -0.23 -5.32 -9.67
N VAL A 6 -0.53 -6.54 -9.20
CA VAL A 6 0.38 -7.69 -9.26
C VAL A 6 -0.34 -8.92 -9.79
N ALA A 7 0.40 -9.88 -10.33
CA ALA A 7 -0.14 -11.14 -10.84
C ALA A 7 -0.91 -11.89 -9.74
N GLY A 8 -2.09 -12.39 -10.09
CA GLY A 8 -2.98 -13.11 -9.19
C GLY A 8 -4.45 -13.00 -9.55
N GLY A 9 -5.27 -13.70 -8.76
CA GLY A 9 -6.72 -13.75 -8.94
C GLY A 9 -7.11 -14.28 -10.32
N SER A 10 -7.88 -13.50 -11.06
CA SER A 10 -8.34 -13.83 -12.42
C SER A 10 -7.25 -13.57 -13.47
N GLU A 11 -6.07 -14.19 -13.34
CA GLU A 11 -4.89 -13.94 -14.18
C GLU A 11 -5.16 -14.01 -15.69
N ARG A 12 -5.90 -15.03 -16.13
CA ARG A 12 -6.29 -15.19 -17.53
C ARG A 12 -7.14 -14.02 -18.04
N PHE A 13 -8.05 -13.49 -17.22
CA PHE A 13 -8.82 -12.29 -17.57
C PHE A 13 -7.91 -11.08 -17.76
N PHE A 14 -6.91 -10.88 -16.88
CA PHE A 14 -5.97 -9.76 -17.00
C PHE A 14 -5.04 -9.87 -18.22
N ALA A 15 -4.77 -11.09 -18.72
CA ALA A 15 -4.10 -11.29 -19.99
C ALA A 15 -5.04 -11.03 -21.18
N ASP A 16 -6.20 -11.69 -21.23
CA ASP A 16 -7.14 -11.62 -22.34
C ASP A 16 -7.67 -10.19 -22.58
N VAL A 17 -7.84 -9.40 -21.49
CA VAL A 17 -8.39 -8.04 -21.55
C VAL A 17 -7.43 -6.99 -22.12
N GLN A 18 -6.13 -7.30 -22.29
CA GLN A 18 -5.18 -6.35 -22.89
C GLN A 18 -5.57 -5.98 -24.33
N SER A 19 -6.19 -6.91 -25.07
CA SER A 19 -6.75 -6.65 -26.40
C SER A 19 -7.81 -5.53 -26.44
N CYS A 20 -8.47 -5.24 -25.30
CA CYS A 20 -9.34 -4.08 -25.18
C CYS A 20 -8.52 -2.78 -25.04
N TYR A 21 -7.47 -2.78 -24.23
CA TYR A 21 -6.59 -1.61 -24.08
C TYR A 21 -5.87 -1.26 -25.39
N GLU A 22 -5.34 -2.26 -26.09
CA GLU A 22 -4.73 -2.11 -27.43
C GLU A 22 -5.67 -1.48 -28.46
N ARG A 23 -6.97 -1.74 -28.35
CA ARG A 23 -7.98 -1.22 -29.29
C ARG A 23 -8.45 0.20 -28.97
N PHE A 24 -8.47 0.60 -27.70
CA PHE A 24 -9.13 1.83 -27.24
C PHE A 24 -8.20 2.86 -26.59
N THR A 25 -6.90 2.56 -26.45
CA THR A 25 -5.88 3.47 -25.90
C THR A 25 -4.68 3.59 -26.84
N ASP A 26 -3.98 4.73 -26.84
CA ASP A 26 -2.85 4.98 -27.75
C ASP A 26 -1.51 4.41 -27.24
N ASP A 27 -1.41 4.15 -25.93
CA ASP A 27 -0.20 3.62 -25.26
C ASP A 27 -0.60 2.52 -24.27
N PRO A 28 -0.99 1.32 -24.76
CA PRO A 28 -1.34 0.18 -23.92
C PRO A 28 -0.09 -0.36 -23.21
N VAL A 29 -0.14 -0.46 -21.88
CA VAL A 29 0.97 -0.97 -21.06
C VAL A 29 1.36 -2.39 -21.50
N GLN A 30 2.62 -2.55 -21.89
CA GLN A 30 3.18 -3.81 -22.34
C GLN A 30 3.86 -4.59 -21.21
N GLY A 31 3.77 -5.92 -21.27
CA GLY A 31 4.19 -6.81 -20.19
C GLY A 31 3.07 -6.97 -19.15
N GLY A 32 2.77 -8.22 -18.79
CA GLY A 32 1.75 -8.55 -17.80
C GLY A 32 2.07 -8.01 -16.39
N LEU A 33 1.11 -8.16 -15.48
CA LEU A 33 1.32 -7.74 -14.09
C LEU A 33 2.53 -8.49 -13.47
N PRO A 34 3.43 -7.81 -12.75
CA PRO A 34 4.59 -8.44 -12.10
C PRO A 34 4.15 -9.37 -10.97
N ALA A 35 4.96 -10.38 -10.63
CA ALA A 35 4.71 -11.13 -9.40
C ALA A 35 4.88 -10.23 -8.17
N ALA A 36 4.24 -10.58 -7.06
CA ALA A 36 4.30 -9.75 -5.86
C ALA A 36 5.72 -9.59 -5.30
N ASP A 37 6.60 -10.58 -5.50
CA ASP A 37 7.99 -10.55 -5.03
C ASP A 37 8.93 -9.77 -5.98
N ASP A 38 8.55 -9.61 -7.25
CA ASP A 38 9.31 -8.83 -8.25
C ASP A 38 9.17 -7.31 -8.02
N VAL A 39 8.16 -6.87 -7.27
CA VAL A 39 7.95 -5.45 -6.97
C VAL A 39 9.04 -4.94 -6.01
N PRO A 40 9.87 -3.95 -6.40
CA PRO A 40 10.97 -3.45 -5.57
C PRO A 40 10.52 -2.97 -4.19
N ASP A 41 11.41 -3.01 -3.20
CA ASP A 41 11.08 -2.54 -1.87
C ASP A 41 10.86 -1.02 -1.80
N GLY A 42 9.84 -0.60 -1.06
CA GLY A 42 9.43 0.79 -0.91
C GLY A 42 10.25 1.60 0.10
N SER A 43 11.26 1.04 0.78
CA SER A 43 12.10 1.78 1.73
C SER A 43 13.13 2.70 1.05
N ALA A 44 13.64 2.30 -0.12
CA ALA A 44 14.86 2.86 -0.71
C ALA A 44 14.82 4.36 -0.98
N GLU A 45 13.65 4.94 -1.29
CA GLU A 45 13.49 6.39 -1.45
C GLU A 45 13.67 7.14 -0.13
N LEU A 46 13.06 6.64 0.95
CA LEU A 46 13.13 7.23 2.28
C LEU A 46 14.53 7.12 2.87
N GLU A 47 15.19 5.97 2.70
CA GLU A 47 16.58 5.75 3.10
C GLU A 47 17.53 6.73 2.38
N ARG A 48 17.43 6.80 1.04
CA ARG A 48 18.23 7.70 0.20
C ARG A 48 18.00 9.18 0.53
N SER A 49 16.86 9.54 1.13
CA SER A 49 16.59 10.93 1.54
C SER A 49 17.48 11.40 2.71
N GLY A 50 18.00 10.49 3.54
CA GLY A 50 18.75 10.81 4.75
C GLY A 50 17.95 11.55 5.84
N ARG A 51 16.62 11.69 5.70
CA ARG A 51 15.75 12.43 6.64
C ARG A 51 15.22 11.58 7.80
N PHE A 52 15.35 10.26 7.68
CA PHE A 52 14.83 9.27 8.62
C PHE A 52 15.96 8.35 9.09
N GLY A 53 15.80 7.80 10.30
CA GLY A 53 16.62 6.70 10.81
C GLY A 53 16.31 5.38 10.10
N SER A 54 16.23 4.28 10.85
CA SER A 54 15.76 3.00 10.30
C SER A 54 14.39 3.16 9.63
N VAL A 55 14.29 2.72 8.37
CA VAL A 55 13.03 2.59 7.64
C VAL A 55 12.62 1.13 7.65
N GLU A 56 11.39 0.84 8.05
CA GLU A 56 10.78 -0.48 7.95
C GLU A 56 9.77 -0.46 6.80
N CYS A 57 9.87 -1.36 5.82
CA CYS A 57 8.82 -1.58 4.82
C CYS A 57 8.00 -2.83 5.16
N ARG A 58 6.68 -2.67 5.24
CA ARG A 58 5.73 -3.79 5.37
C ARG A 58 4.98 -4.00 4.07
N ARG A 59 4.89 -5.26 3.64
CA ARG A 59 4.26 -5.69 2.38
C ARG A 59 2.98 -6.46 2.71
N PHE A 60 1.88 -6.08 2.07
CA PHE A 60 0.57 -6.71 2.27
C PHE A 60 -0.01 -7.12 0.91
N VAL A 61 0.08 -8.41 0.60
CA VAL A 61 -0.56 -9.00 -0.58
C VAL A 61 -1.97 -9.42 -0.20
N TRP A 62 -2.97 -9.02 -0.99
CA TRP A 62 -4.38 -9.34 -0.74
C TRP A 62 -5.17 -9.32 -2.05
N GLU A 63 -6.39 -9.86 -2.00
CA GLU A 63 -7.27 -9.98 -3.16
C GLU A 63 -8.63 -9.36 -2.87
N GLN A 64 -9.26 -8.79 -3.90
CA GLN A 64 -10.64 -8.34 -3.87
C GLN A 64 -11.39 -8.92 -5.05
N GLU A 65 -12.55 -9.52 -4.80
CA GLU A 65 -13.52 -9.84 -5.84
C GLU A 65 -14.35 -8.61 -6.18
N TYR A 66 -14.60 -8.39 -7.48
CA TYR A 66 -15.46 -7.33 -7.99
C TYR A 66 -16.44 -7.93 -9.00
N SER A 67 -17.72 -7.60 -8.88
CA SER A 67 -18.68 -7.75 -9.98
C SER A 67 -18.30 -6.87 -11.17
N ARG A 68 -18.89 -7.14 -12.35
CA ARG A 68 -18.74 -6.28 -13.54
C ARG A 68 -18.95 -4.80 -13.26
N SER A 69 -20.00 -4.43 -12.51
CA SER A 69 -20.31 -3.02 -12.21
C SER A 69 -19.23 -2.38 -11.33
N GLU A 70 -18.88 -3.03 -10.21
CA GLU A 70 -17.88 -2.50 -9.28
C GLU A 70 -16.50 -2.39 -9.92
N TYR A 71 -16.13 -3.32 -10.82
CA TYR A 71 -14.86 -3.23 -11.54
C TYR A 71 -14.83 -2.08 -12.55
N LEU A 72 -15.92 -1.85 -13.29
CA LEU A 72 -16.00 -0.71 -14.22
C LEU A 72 -16.04 0.64 -13.47
N GLU A 73 -16.71 0.70 -12.32
CA GLU A 73 -16.66 1.87 -11.42
C GLU A 73 -15.24 2.11 -10.89
N LEU A 74 -14.53 1.06 -10.44
CA LEU A 74 -13.13 1.15 -10.03
C LEU A 74 -12.25 1.72 -11.16
N LEU A 75 -12.36 1.18 -12.38
CA LEU A 75 -11.60 1.67 -13.53
C LEU A 75 -11.92 3.14 -13.85
N SER A 76 -13.16 3.58 -13.64
CA SER A 76 -13.55 4.99 -13.82
C SER A 76 -12.85 5.98 -12.88
N SER A 77 -12.28 5.51 -11.77
CA SER A 77 -11.46 6.33 -10.89
C SER A 77 -10.05 6.61 -11.43
N TYR A 78 -9.53 5.73 -12.31
CA TYR A 78 -8.14 5.79 -12.78
C TYR A 78 -7.93 6.94 -13.77
N SER A 79 -6.87 7.72 -13.58
CA SER A 79 -6.60 8.92 -14.38
C SER A 79 -6.52 8.66 -15.89
N GLY A 80 -5.89 7.56 -16.31
CA GLY A 80 -5.83 7.15 -17.72
C GLY A 80 -7.20 6.91 -18.33
N HIS A 81 -8.11 6.24 -17.61
CA HIS A 81 -9.49 6.02 -18.05
C HIS A 81 -10.32 7.32 -18.08
N ARG A 82 -10.07 8.23 -17.13
CA ARG A 82 -10.72 9.55 -17.06
C ARG A 82 -10.23 10.52 -18.14
N ALA A 83 -9.05 10.30 -18.71
CA ALA A 83 -8.48 11.09 -19.79
C ALA A 83 -8.97 10.67 -21.19
N LEU A 84 -9.59 9.49 -21.32
CA LEU A 84 -10.18 9.03 -22.58
C LEU A 84 -11.39 9.88 -22.98
N THR A 85 -11.58 10.02 -24.30
CA THR A 85 -12.86 10.50 -24.85
C THR A 85 -13.98 9.53 -24.46
N THR A 86 -15.21 10.04 -24.31
CA THR A 86 -16.41 9.25 -24.00
C THR A 86 -16.52 8.00 -24.89
N GLU A 87 -16.38 8.15 -26.21
CA GLU A 87 -16.49 7.04 -27.16
C GLU A 87 -15.43 5.94 -26.93
N ARG A 88 -14.15 6.30 -26.74
CA ARG A 88 -13.09 5.33 -26.44
C ARG A 88 -13.28 4.66 -25.08
N ARG A 89 -13.68 5.43 -24.07
CA ARG A 89 -13.93 4.93 -22.71
C ARG A 89 -15.09 3.92 -22.68
N ASP A 90 -16.19 4.25 -23.34
CA ASP A 90 -17.40 3.43 -23.33
C ASP A 90 -17.16 2.14 -24.13
N GLY A 91 -16.50 2.22 -25.29
CA GLY A 91 -16.05 1.04 -26.04
C GLY A 91 -15.07 0.15 -25.26
N LEU A 92 -14.15 0.74 -24.50
CA LEU A 92 -13.26 0.01 -23.59
C LEU A 92 -14.05 -0.73 -22.49
N TYR A 93 -15.03 -0.07 -21.87
CA TYR A 93 -15.85 -0.67 -20.81
C TYR A 93 -16.80 -1.77 -21.29
N ASP A 94 -17.34 -1.64 -22.51
CA ASP A 94 -18.12 -2.73 -23.11
C ASP A 94 -17.24 -3.94 -23.43
N CYS A 95 -16.03 -3.72 -23.97
CA CYS A 95 -15.07 -4.78 -24.23
C CYS A 95 -14.64 -5.51 -22.95
N ILE A 96 -14.20 -4.77 -21.92
CA ILE A 96 -13.83 -5.30 -20.60
C ILE A 96 -15.01 -6.06 -19.99
N GLY A 97 -16.18 -5.42 -19.97
CA GLY A 97 -17.39 -5.98 -19.37
C GLY A 97 -17.88 -7.25 -20.07
N ALA A 98 -17.63 -7.42 -21.37
CA ALA A 98 -17.92 -8.65 -22.09
C ALA A 98 -16.96 -9.79 -21.70
N PHE A 99 -15.69 -9.50 -21.40
CA PHE A 99 -14.77 -10.49 -20.83
C PHE A 99 -15.20 -10.94 -19.43
N ILE A 100 -15.62 -10.01 -18.55
CA ILE A 100 -16.10 -10.34 -17.20
C ILE A 100 -17.34 -11.24 -17.27
N ASN A 101 -18.31 -10.93 -18.15
CA ASN A 101 -19.49 -11.77 -18.35
C ASN A 101 -19.13 -13.20 -18.81
N ARG A 102 -18.15 -13.34 -19.72
CA ARG A 102 -17.64 -14.66 -20.15
C ARG A 102 -16.88 -15.41 -19.04
N ALA A 103 -16.30 -14.70 -18.08
CA ALA A 103 -15.55 -15.27 -16.97
C ALA A 103 -16.44 -15.69 -15.77
N GLY A 104 -17.75 -15.38 -15.79
CA GLY A 104 -18.70 -15.73 -14.72
C GLY A 104 -19.41 -14.53 -14.07
N GLY A 105 -19.10 -13.30 -14.48
CA GLY A 105 -19.76 -12.07 -14.00
C GLY A 105 -19.00 -11.29 -12.92
N SER A 106 -17.95 -11.89 -12.33
CA SER A 106 -16.99 -11.25 -11.43
C SER A 106 -15.55 -11.53 -11.83
N ILE A 107 -14.62 -10.78 -11.25
CA ILE A 107 -13.17 -11.03 -11.31
C ILE A 107 -12.56 -10.85 -9.93
N THR A 108 -11.46 -11.56 -9.67
CA THR A 108 -10.62 -11.37 -8.49
C THR A 108 -9.37 -10.59 -8.90
N LYS A 109 -9.12 -9.43 -8.28
CA LYS A 109 -7.92 -8.61 -8.51
C LYS A 109 -6.98 -8.70 -7.32
N ARG A 110 -5.72 -9.06 -7.57
CA ARG A 110 -4.66 -9.06 -6.55
C ARG A 110 -3.95 -7.71 -6.49
N TYR A 111 -3.62 -7.30 -5.27
CA TYR A 111 -2.91 -6.07 -4.97
C TYR A 111 -1.75 -6.36 -4.03
N LEU A 112 -0.69 -5.56 -4.16
CA LEU A 112 0.33 -5.41 -3.13
C LEU A 112 0.28 -3.97 -2.60
N ASN A 113 0.04 -3.81 -1.30
CA ASN A 113 0.24 -2.54 -0.60
C ASN A 113 1.60 -2.57 0.11
N GLN A 114 2.38 -1.49 -0.02
CA GLN A 114 3.61 -1.29 0.75
C GLN A 114 3.45 -0.11 1.71
N LEU A 115 3.81 -0.32 2.97
CA LEU A 115 3.85 0.70 4.01
C LEU A 115 5.27 0.84 4.54
N SER A 116 5.99 1.83 4.03
CA SER A 116 7.30 2.24 4.55
C SER A 116 7.12 3.25 5.69
N VAL A 117 7.77 3.00 6.83
CA VAL A 117 7.71 3.83 8.05
C VAL A 117 9.12 4.13 8.51
N GLY A 118 9.44 5.39 8.81
CA GLY A 118 10.74 5.80 9.34
C GLY A 118 10.61 6.85 10.43
N ILE A 119 11.56 6.87 11.37
CA ILE A 119 11.62 7.87 12.45
C ILE A 119 12.39 9.09 11.95
N SER A 120 11.77 10.27 11.93
CA SER A 120 12.38 11.51 11.44
C SER A 120 13.47 12.04 12.39
N PHE A 121 14.62 12.46 11.86
CA PHE A 121 15.70 13.04 12.68
C PHE A 121 15.39 14.47 13.20
N THR A 122 14.58 15.25 12.48
CA THR A 122 14.34 16.68 12.77
C THR A 122 13.14 16.98 13.66
N LYS A 123 12.36 15.97 14.04
CA LYS A 123 11.30 16.07 15.06
C LYS A 123 11.20 14.74 15.81
N PRO A 124 11.66 14.66 17.06
CA PRO A 124 11.15 13.65 17.98
C PRO A 124 9.63 13.80 18.05
N LEU A 125 8.89 12.69 18.01
CA LEU A 125 7.47 12.69 18.37
C LEU A 125 7.37 13.05 19.85
N HIS A 126 7.06 14.33 20.12
CA HIS A 126 6.88 14.96 21.43
C HIS A 126 7.64 14.30 22.60
N THR A 127 8.86 14.78 22.87
CA THR A 127 9.47 14.56 24.19
C THR A 127 8.64 15.28 25.25
N ALA A 128 7.77 14.55 25.93
CA ALA A 128 7.19 15.00 27.18
C ALA A 128 8.32 15.36 28.16
N PRO A 129 8.18 16.39 29.02
CA PRO A 129 9.22 16.77 29.95
C PRO A 129 9.54 15.60 30.90
N ARG A 130 10.84 15.28 31.05
CA ARG A 130 11.31 14.54 32.23
C ARG A 130 11.46 15.52 33.40
N ASP A 131 10.34 16.10 33.83
CA ASP A 131 10.30 16.94 35.03
C ASP A 131 10.42 16.04 36.25
N GLY A 132 11.67 15.77 36.61
CA GLY A 132 12.07 14.89 37.70
C GLY A 132 13.38 15.36 38.34
N GLU A 133 13.63 16.68 38.36
CA GLU A 133 14.79 17.23 39.06
C GLU A 133 14.49 17.39 40.56
N ASN A 134 15.25 16.62 41.35
CA ASN A 134 15.17 16.53 42.81
C ASN A 134 15.40 17.87 43.52
N ILE A 135 14.56 18.23 44.50
CA ILE A 135 14.98 19.10 45.62
C ILE A 135 14.51 18.56 46.98
N ARG A 136 15.48 17.96 47.69
CA ARG A 136 15.68 17.89 49.16
C ARG A 136 14.54 17.41 50.09
N ALA A 137 14.82 16.29 50.77
CA ALA A 137 15.08 16.34 52.22
C ALA A 137 15.98 15.15 52.63
N GLY A 138 17.19 15.43 53.11
CA GLY A 138 18.04 14.40 53.70
C GLY A 138 17.69 14.15 55.16
N ARG A 139 17.52 12.88 55.55
CA ARG A 139 17.66 12.47 56.95
C ARG A 139 18.08 11.02 57.05
N GLU A 140 19.26 10.79 57.62
CA GLU A 140 19.74 9.45 57.97
C GLU A 140 18.81 8.79 58.99
N ILE A 141 18.58 7.48 58.86
CA ILE A 141 18.37 6.61 60.02
C ILE A 141 19.20 5.33 59.82
N THR A 142 20.48 5.41 60.17
CA THR A 142 21.22 4.21 60.57
C THR A 142 20.80 3.86 62.00
N ARG A 143 20.16 2.70 62.21
CA ARG A 143 20.06 2.09 63.54
C ARG A 143 20.76 0.74 63.57
N ARG A 144 21.79 0.64 64.40
CA ARG A 144 22.47 -0.61 64.74
C ARG A 144 21.68 -1.41 65.79
N LEU A 145 22.06 -2.67 65.91
CA LEU A 145 21.42 -3.77 66.65
C LEU A 145 21.43 -3.61 68.18
N SER A 146 20.32 -4.00 68.84
CA SER A 146 20.14 -4.58 70.21
C SER A 146 18.63 -4.70 70.52
N GLY A 147 18.12 -5.58 71.39
CA GLY A 147 18.74 -6.71 72.10
C GLY A 147 18.06 -7.00 73.45
N LEU A 148 17.47 -8.21 73.63
CA LEU A 148 16.61 -8.64 74.77
C LEU A 148 15.26 -7.88 74.83
N THR A 149 14.13 -8.45 75.27
CA THR A 149 13.88 -9.60 76.18
C THR A 149 13.09 -10.75 75.54
#